data_AF-A0A1Y0CGH9-F1
#
_entry.id   AF-A0A1Y0CGH9-F1
#
_cell.length_a   1.000
_cell.length_b   1.000
_cell.length_c   1.000
_cell.angle_alpha   90.00
_cell.angle_beta   90.00
_cell.angle_gamma   90.00
#
_symmetry.space_group_name_H-M   'P 1'
#
loop_
_entity.id
_entity.type
_entity.pdbx_description
1 polymer ?
#
loop_
_entity_poly.entity_id
_entity_poly.type
_entity_poly.pdbx_seq_one_letter_code
_entity_poly.pdbx_strand_id
1 'polypeptide(L)'
;MIELFAEPGSLAAASGATATTAVTVESGAVAEAVPMTAVLPGTASPTVVASTARVIAHGTQKLAMSQLGAAMVGLVAAAYAENGLAYEIVDDTNAATLL
;
A
#
# COMPACT_ATOMS: atom_id res chain seq x y z
N MET A 1 -30.41 10.39 -17.93
CA MET A 1 -29.52 9.23 -18.12
C MET A 1 -28.12 9.78 -18.07
N ILE A 2 -27.43 9.63 -16.93
CA ILE A 2 -26.01 9.98 -16.82
C ILE A 2 -25.30 8.73 -17.34
N GLU A 3 -24.77 8.80 -18.56
CA GLU A 3 -23.89 7.76 -19.07
C GLU A 3 -22.60 7.82 -18.25
N LEU A 4 -22.45 6.85 -17.36
CA LEU A 4 -21.25 6.68 -16.55
C LEU A 4 -20.18 6.06 -17.44
N PHE A 5 -19.50 6.88 -18.24
CA PHE A 5 -18.29 6.46 -18.96
C PHE A 5 -17.16 6.32 -17.95
N ALA A 6 -17.12 5.20 -17.23
CA ALA A 6 -15.91 4.82 -16.53
C ALA A 6 -14.87 4.46 -17.60
N GLU A 7 -13.93 5.35 -17.92
CA GLU A 7 -12.85 5.05 -18.86
C GLU A 7 -12.00 3.91 -18.29
N PRO A 8 -12.02 2.68 -18.84
CA PRO A 8 -11.32 1.53 -18.28
C PRO A 8 -9.80 1.77 -18.20
N GLY A 9 -9.27 2.56 -19.14
CA GLY A 9 -7.87 3.01 -19.14
C GLY A 9 -7.49 3.86 -17.93
N SER A 10 -8.41 4.68 -17.40
CA SER A 10 -8.19 5.51 -16.21
C SER A 10 -8.14 4.65 -14.93
N LEU A 11 -8.94 3.58 -14.87
CA LEU A 11 -8.97 2.64 -13.74
C LEU A 11 -7.73 1.73 -13.74
N ALA A 12 -7.28 1.27 -14.92
CA ALA A 12 -6.03 0.54 -15.06
C ALA A 12 -4.82 1.40 -14.64
N ALA A 13 -4.78 2.67 -15.07
CA ALA A 13 -3.75 3.61 -14.66
C ALA A 13 -3.78 3.89 -13.14
N ALA A 14 -4.98 4.06 -12.56
CA ALA A 14 -5.16 4.24 -11.12
C ALA A 14 -4.70 3.01 -10.32
N SER A 15 -4.99 1.80 -10.81
CA SER A 15 -4.49 0.54 -10.23
C SER A 15 -2.96 0.51 -10.20
N GLY A 16 -2.31 0.77 -11.33
CA GLY A 16 -0.85 0.78 -11.45
C GLY A 16 -0.16 1.81 -10.56
N ALA A 17 -0.67 3.04 -10.50
CA ALA A 17 -0.16 4.09 -9.63
C ALA A 17 -0.32 3.75 -8.14
N THR A 18 -1.47 3.18 -7.77
CA THR A 18 -1.77 2.76 -6.39
C THR A 18 -0.88 1.59 -5.98
N ALA A 19 -0.67 0.60 -6.85
CA ALA A 19 0.24 -0.52 -6.61
C ALA A 19 1.69 -0.06 -6.44
N THR A 20 2.14 0.89 -7.26
CA THR A 20 3.48 1.49 -7.15
C THR A 20 3.66 2.20 -5.80
N THR A 21 2.61 2.87 -5.33
CA THR A 21 2.61 3.52 -4.00
C THR A 21 2.74 2.49 -2.88
N ALA A 22 1.99 1.38 -2.94
CA ALA A 22 2.10 0.30 -1.96
C ALA A 22 3.53 -0.27 -1.88
N VAL A 23 4.15 -0.54 -3.04
CA VAL A 23 5.54 -1.02 -3.12
C VAL A 23 6.53 0.01 -2.56
N THR A 24 6.32 1.30 -2.84
CA THR A 24 7.18 2.37 -2.32
C THR A 24 7.12 2.44 -0.79
N VAL A 25 5.93 2.33 -0.21
CA VAL A 25 5.74 2.33 1.25
C VAL A 25 6.38 1.10 1.89
N GLU A 26 6.17 -0.09 1.31
CA GLU A 26 6.75 -1.34 1.84
C GLU A 26 8.28 -1.33 1.78
N SER A 27 8.85 -0.98 0.63
CA SER A 27 10.30 -0.92 0.44
C SER A 27 10.96 0.14 1.34
N GLY A 28 10.34 1.32 1.51
CA GLY A 28 10.78 2.33 2.45
C GLY A 28 10.75 1.84 3.89
N ALA A 29 9.68 1.15 4.30
CA ALA A 29 9.56 0.60 5.65
C ALA A 29 10.64 -0.46 5.96
N VAL A 30 10.95 -1.34 4.99
CA VAL A 30 12.02 -2.34 5.11
C VAL A 30 13.40 -1.66 5.19
N ALA A 31 13.63 -0.62 4.40
CA ALA A 31 14.89 0.12 4.42
C ALA A 31 15.15 0.80 5.78
N GLU A 32 14.11 1.33 6.43
CA GLU A 32 14.24 1.98 7.74
C GLU A 32 14.22 1.00 8.93
N ALA A 33 13.82 -0.27 8.72
CA ALA A 33 13.69 -1.25 9.80
C ALA A 33 15.02 -1.51 10.53
N VAL A 34 16.13 -1.63 9.79
CA VAL A 34 17.44 -1.93 10.37
C VAL A 34 17.95 -0.77 11.24
N PRO A 35 17.99 0.49 10.75
CA PRO A 35 18.39 1.63 11.58
C PRO A 35 17.55 1.81 12.86
N MET A 36 16.24 1.54 12.79
CA MET A 36 15.34 1.72 13.94
C MET A 36 15.44 0.61 15.01
N THR A 37 15.90 -0.58 14.63
CA THR A 37 16.01 -1.73 15.54
C THR A 37 17.43 -1.98 16.05
N ALA A 38 18.45 -1.45 15.37
CA ALA A 38 19.85 -1.57 15.75
C ALA A 38 20.35 -0.44 16.69
N VAL A 39 19.49 0.11 17.54
CA VAL A 39 19.85 1.21 18.45
C VAL A 39 20.54 0.65 19.70
N LEU A 40 21.74 1.15 20.01
CA LEU A 40 22.42 0.84 21.26
C LEU A 40 22.27 1.98 22.28
N PRO A 41 22.17 1.67 23.58
CA PRO A 41 22.16 2.69 24.61
C PRO A 41 23.55 3.33 24.72
N GLY A 42 23.60 4.68 24.73
CA GLY A 42 24.87 5.40 24.86
C GLY A 42 25.53 5.30 26.25
N THR A 43 24.79 4.84 27.26
CA THR A 43 25.30 4.56 28.61
C THR A 43 24.59 3.35 29.22
N ALA A 44 25.19 2.73 30.23
CA ALA A 44 24.56 1.64 30.98
C ALA A 44 23.53 2.10 32.03
N SER A 45 23.17 3.40 32.05
CA SER A 45 22.15 3.90 32.98
C SER A 45 20.81 3.20 32.73
N PRO A 46 20.11 2.70 33.77
CA PRO A 46 18.84 1.99 33.61
C PRO A 46 17.80 2.77 32.80
N THR A 47 17.76 4.09 32.96
CA THR A 47 16.85 4.97 32.22
C THR A 47 17.16 4.97 30.72
N VAL A 48 18.44 5.00 30.34
CA VAL A 48 18.88 5.02 28.93
C VAL A 48 18.63 3.67 28.28
N VAL A 49 18.92 2.57 28.97
CA VAL A 49 18.63 1.22 28.49
C VAL A 49 17.13 1.03 28.27
N ALA A 50 16.29 1.45 29.23
CA ALA A 50 14.83 1.36 29.10
C ALA A 50 14.27 2.26 27.99
N SER A 51 14.84 3.44 27.75
CA SER A 51 14.45 4.28 26.60
C SER A 51 14.84 3.64 25.27
N THR A 52 16.05 3.09 25.16
CA THR A 52 16.50 2.41 23.94
C THR A 52 15.61 1.21 23.61
N ALA A 53 15.24 0.40 24.61
CA ALA A 53 14.31 -0.70 24.41
C ALA A 53 12.93 -0.24 23.87
N ARG A 54 12.41 0.91 24.35
CA ARG A 54 11.17 1.50 23.83
C ARG A 54 11.29 1.97 22.39
N VAL A 55 12.43 2.56 22.01
CA VAL A 55 12.69 2.96 20.62
C VAL A 55 12.70 1.75 19.70
N ILE A 56 13.37 0.66 20.08
CA ILE A 56 13.39 -0.58 19.30
C ILE A 56 11.97 -1.14 19.15
N ALA A 57 11.21 -1.23 20.24
CA ALA A 57 9.82 -1.70 20.21
C ALA A 57 8.91 -0.81 19.35
N HIS A 58 9.12 0.50 19.37
CA HIS A 58 8.39 1.42 18.49
C HIS A 58 8.76 1.22 17.02
N GLY A 59 10.06 1.01 16.72
CA GLY A 59 10.54 0.71 15.37
C GLY A 59 9.92 -0.56 14.78
N THR A 60 9.81 -1.63 15.57
CA THR A 60 9.16 -2.88 15.12
C THR A 60 7.66 -2.69 14.90
N GLN A 61 6.97 -1.93 15.75
CA GLN A 61 5.56 -1.60 15.55
C GLN A 61 5.36 -0.75 14.29
N LYS A 62 6.23 0.24 14.04
CA LYS A 62 6.17 1.07 12.84
C LYS A 62 6.33 0.22 11.57
N LEU A 63 7.27 -0.73 11.55
CA LEU A 63 7.44 -1.65 10.42
C LEU A 63 6.15 -2.45 10.15
N ALA A 64 5.56 -3.05 11.19
CA ALA A 64 4.32 -3.82 11.07
C ALA A 64 3.15 -2.97 10.55
N MET A 65 3.02 -1.74 11.06
CA MET A 65 1.96 -0.82 10.62
C MET A 65 2.16 -0.34 9.19
N SER A 66 3.40 -0.10 8.76
CA SER A 66 3.69 0.27 7.37
C SER A 66 3.41 -0.88 6.40
N GLN A 67 3.75 -2.12 6.77
CA GLN A 67 3.42 -3.30 5.97
C GLN A 67 1.91 -3.51 5.86
N LEU A 68 1.17 -3.35 6.97
CA LEU A 68 -0.29 -3.40 6.95
C LEU A 68 -0.87 -2.30 6.05
N GLY A 69 -0.36 -1.06 6.15
CA GLY A 69 -0.78 0.05 5.31
C GLY A 69 -0.52 -0.21 3.82
N ALA A 70 0.66 -0.70 3.47
CA ALA A 70 1.01 -1.07 2.10
C ALA A 70 0.08 -2.17 1.56
N ALA A 71 -0.24 -3.19 2.37
CA ALA A 71 -1.18 -4.24 1.98
C ALA A 71 -2.59 -3.69 1.70
N MET A 72 -3.09 -2.76 2.54
CA MET A 72 -4.39 -2.11 2.33
C MET A 72 -4.43 -1.30 1.03
N VAL A 73 -3.35 -0.55 0.74
CA VAL A 73 -3.23 0.18 -0.53
C VAL A 73 -3.16 -0.78 -1.72
N GLY A 74 -2.49 -1.92 -1.57
CA GLY A 74 -2.48 -3.00 -2.57
C GLY A 74 -3.87 -3.56 -2.87
N LEU A 75 -4.72 -3.72 -1.85
CA LEU A 75 -6.13 -4.14 -2.03
C LEU A 75 -6.95 -3.10 -2.80
N VAL A 76 -6.70 -1.80 -2.57
CA VAL A 76 -7.33 -0.72 -3.36
C VAL A 76 -6.89 -0.77 -4.82
N ALA A 77 -5.61 -1.03 -5.08
CA ALA A 77 -5.10 -1.21 -6.45
C ALA A 77 -5.79 -2.40 -7.15
N ALA A 78 -5.97 -3.52 -6.44
CA ALA A 78 -6.69 -4.68 -6.96
C ALA A 78 -8.16 -4.34 -7.27
N ALA A 79 -8.84 -3.59 -6.40
CA ALA A 79 -10.21 -3.16 -6.63
C ALA A 79 -10.34 -2.26 -7.88
N TYR A 80 -9.38 -1.36 -8.14
CA TYR A 80 -9.39 -0.57 -9.38
C TYR A 80 -9.23 -1.45 -10.63
N ALA A 81 -8.39 -2.47 -10.58
CA ALA A 81 -8.22 -3.41 -11.69
C ALA A 81 -9.50 -4.24 -11.93
N GLU A 82 -10.11 -4.76 -10.87
CA GLU A 82 -11.34 -5.56 -10.97
C GLU A 82 -12.51 -4.73 -11.54
N ASN A 83 -12.68 -3.50 -11.05
CA ASN A 83 -13.70 -2.60 -11.59
C ASN A 83 -13.44 -2.24 -13.06
N GLY A 84 -12.18 -2.02 -13.44
CA GLY A 84 -11.81 -1.77 -14.84
C GLY A 84 -12.23 -2.91 -15.77
N LEU A 85 -11.95 -4.17 -15.38
CA LEU A 85 -12.36 -5.37 -16.12
C LEU A 85 -13.89 -5.51 -16.21
N ALA A 86 -14.60 -5.20 -15.13
CA ALA A 86 -16.06 -5.29 -15.11
C ALA A 86 -16.70 -4.30 -16.10
N TYR A 87 -16.18 -3.08 -16.23
CA TYR A 87 -16.66 -2.11 -17.21
C TYR A 87 -16.39 -2.56 -18.65
N GLU A 88 -15.19 -3.09 -18.93
CA GLU A 88 -14.83 -3.60 -20.26
C GLU A 88 -15.76 -4.74 -20.72
N ILE A 89 -16.08 -5.69 -19.82
CA ILE A 89 -17.01 -6.79 -20.12
C ILE A 89 -18.43 -6.28 -20.43
N VAL A 90 -18.90 -5.25 -19.71
CA VAL A 90 -20.23 -4.67 -19.94
C VAL A 90 -20.28 -3.96 -21.29
N ASP A 91 -19.25 -3.21 -21.66
CA ASP A 91 -19.15 -2.53 -22.95
C ASP A 91 -19.11 -3.54 -24.12
N ASP A 92 -18.32 -4.61 -24.02
CA ASP A 92 -18.26 -5.68 -25.01
C ASP A 92 -19.62 -6.38 -25.19
N THR A 93 -20.32 -6.65 -24.08
CA THR A 93 -21.65 -7.28 -24.11
C THR A 93 -22.68 -6.38 -24.78
N ASN A 94 -22.67 -5.08 -24.46
CA ASN A 94 -23.55 -4.10 -25.09
C ASN A 94 -23.26 -3.95 -26.59
N ALA A 95 -21.99 -3.90 -26.97
CA ALA A 95 -21.58 -3.85 -28.38
C ALA A 95 -22.03 -5.10 -29.16
N ALA A 96 -21.93 -6.28 -28.55
CA ALA A 96 -22.39 -7.53 -29.16
C ALA A 96 -23.92 -7.57 -29.37
N THR A 97 -24.71 -6.93 -28.50
CA THR A 97 -26.18 -6.85 -28.66
C THR A 97 -26.67 -5.86 -29.71
N LEU A 98 -25.80 -4.98 -30.20
CA LEU A 98 -26.10 -3.97 -31.22
C LEU A 98 -25.78 -4.45 -32.66
N LEU A 99 -25.21 -5.64 -32.82
CA LEU A 99 -24.94 -6.32 -34.10
C LEU A 99 -26.05 -7.30 -34.47
#